data_AF-A0A167JCA4-F1
#
_entry.id   AF-A0A167JCA4-F1
#
_cell.length_a   1.000
_cell.length_b   1.000
_cell.length_c   1.000
_cell.angle_alpha   90.00
_cell.angle_beta   90.00
_cell.angle_gamma   90.00
#
_symmetry.space_group_name_H-M   'P 1'
#
loop_
_entity.id
_entity.type
_entity.pdbx_description
1 polymer ?
#
loop_
_entity_poly.entity_id
_entity_poly.type
_entity_poly.pdbx_seq_one_letter_code
_entity_poly.pdbx_strand_id
1 'polypeptide(L)'
;MRLFQLALFCLCAYIQYKLWFGHHGLQDYRRITETVNTHQQMNAELLKRNKLLKADIEDLKLGLEGVEERARHELGMIKPNETFIRVLPKKHYE
;
A
#
# COMPACT_ATOMS: atom_id res chain seq x y z
N MET A 1 -60.61 -17.46 12.93
CA MET A 1 -59.42 -18.23 13.39
C MET A 1 -58.53 -18.71 12.25
N ARG A 2 -59.03 -19.45 11.24
CA ARG A 2 -58.20 -19.96 10.12
C ARG A 2 -57.62 -18.88 9.20
N LEU A 3 -58.37 -17.80 8.94
CA LEU A 3 -57.92 -16.69 8.07
C LEU A 3 -56.68 -15.96 8.62
N PHE A 4 -56.65 -15.77 9.95
CA PHE A 4 -55.53 -15.12 10.62
C PHE A 4 -54.26 -15.96 10.54
N GLN A 5 -54.39 -17.29 10.67
CA GLN A 5 -53.28 -18.22 10.52
C GLN A 5 -52.71 -18.19 9.09
N LEU A 6 -53.58 -18.13 8.07
CA LEU A 6 -53.16 -18.01 6.67
C LEU A 6 -52.45 -16.67 6.40
N ALA A 7 -52.98 -15.56 6.94
CA ALA A 7 -52.33 -14.26 6.82
C ALA A 7 -50.93 -14.26 7.46
N LEU A 8 -50.80 -14.84 8.66
CA LEU A 8 -49.51 -14.95 9.35
C LEU A 8 -48.53 -15.84 8.56
N PHE A 9 -49.03 -16.94 7.97
CA PHE A 9 -48.23 -17.83 7.15
C PHE A 9 -47.73 -17.15 5.88
N CYS A 10 -48.59 -16.41 5.18
CA CYS A 10 -48.20 -15.62 4.00
C CYS A 10 -47.16 -14.55 4.36
N LEU A 11 -47.32 -13.86 5.50
CA LEU A 11 -46.35 -12.90 5.99
C LEU A 11 -44.99 -13.56 6.28
N CYS A 12 -45.00 -14.71 6.97
CA CYS A 12 -43.79 -15.48 7.22
C CYS A 12 -43.12 -15.91 5.91
N ALA A 13 -43.88 -16.46 4.95
CA ALA A 13 -43.35 -16.88 3.65
C ALA A 13 -42.74 -15.70 2.87
N TYR A 14 -43.38 -14.53 2.92
CA TYR A 14 -42.85 -13.31 2.30
C TYR A 14 -41.52 -12.87 2.92
N ILE A 15 -41.42 -12.90 4.25
CA ILE A 15 -40.18 -12.55 4.97
C ILE A 15 -39.07 -13.56 4.64
N GLN A 16 -39.39 -14.86 4.63
CA GLN A 16 -38.45 -15.92 4.26
C GLN A 16 -37.97 -15.73 2.81
N TYR A 17 -38.89 -15.47 1.87
CA TYR A 17 -38.52 -15.21 0.48
C TYR A 17 -37.59 -14.00 0.35
N LYS A 18 -37.89 -12.89 1.03
CA LYS A 18 -37.04 -11.69 1.04
C LYS A 18 -35.68 -11.93 1.68
N LEU A 19 -35.58 -12.80 2.69
CA LEU A 19 -34.31 -13.12 3.36
C LEU A 19 -33.38 -13.92 2.45
N TRP A 20 -33.94 -14.82 1.63
CA TRP A 20 -33.17 -15.68 0.74
C TRP A 20 -32.83 -15.00 -0.60
N PHE A 21 -33.79 -14.28 -1.21
CA PHE A 21 -33.66 -13.69 -2.55
C PHE A 21 -33.63 -12.16 -2.58
N GLY A 22 -33.75 -11.48 -1.44
CA GLY A 22 -33.69 -10.02 -1.39
C GLY A 22 -32.28 -9.50 -1.66
N HIS A 23 -32.21 -8.26 -2.14
CA HIS A 23 -30.99 -7.49 -2.45
C HIS A 23 -30.03 -7.26 -1.24
N HIS A 24 -30.35 -7.81 -0.08
CA HIS A 24 -29.55 -7.80 1.16
C HIS A 24 -29.45 -9.21 1.77
N GLY A 25 -29.81 -10.24 1.01
CA GLY A 25 -29.85 -11.63 1.45
C GLY A 25 -28.45 -12.23 1.56
N LEU A 26 -28.40 -13.43 2.14
CA LEU A 26 -27.15 -14.16 2.45
C LEU A 26 -26.21 -14.31 1.25
N GLN A 27 -26.75 -14.29 0.03
CA GLN A 27 -26.02 -14.48 -1.22
C GLN A 27 -25.19 -13.26 -1.63
N ASP A 28 -25.70 -12.04 -1.42
CA ASP A 28 -24.93 -10.81 -1.70
C ASP A 28 -23.85 -10.58 -0.65
N TYR A 29 -24.12 -10.92 0.62
CA TYR A 29 -23.09 -10.87 1.66
C TYR A 29 -21.91 -11.79 1.34
N ARG A 30 -22.18 -13.00 0.83
CA ARG A 30 -21.12 -13.93 0.39
C ARG A 30 -20.33 -13.39 -0.80
N ARG A 31 -21.01 -12.85 -1.82
CA ARG A 31 -20.36 -12.26 -3.02
C ARG A 31 -19.48 -11.06 -2.68
N ILE A 32 -19.96 -10.16 -1.84
CA ILE A 32 -19.22 -8.96 -1.41
C ILE A 32 -18.02 -9.38 -0.55
N THR A 33 -18.20 -10.33 0.37
CA THR A 33 -17.09 -10.84 1.21
C THR A 33 -16.01 -11.50 0.36
N GLU A 34 -16.38 -12.26 -0.66
CA GLU A 34 -15.42 -12.92 -1.55
C GLU A 34 -14.62 -11.91 -2.37
N THR A 35 -15.27 -10.84 -2.83
CA THR A 35 -14.62 -9.75 -3.58
C THR A 35 -13.70 -8.91 -2.68
N VAL A 36 -14.07 -8.68 -1.42
CA VAL A 36 -13.19 -8.01 -0.44
C VAL A 36 -11.94 -8.85 -0.16
N ASN A 37 -12.08 -10.17 -0.02
CA ASN A 37 -10.95 -11.05 0.23
C ASN A 37 -9.95 -11.08 -0.94
N THR A 38 -10.43 -11.12 -2.18
CA THR A 38 -9.54 -11.08 -3.36
C THR A 38 -8.79 -9.76 -3.47
N HIS A 39 -9.47 -8.63 -3.24
CA HIS A 39 -8.82 -7.32 -3.23
C HIS A 39 -7.80 -7.17 -2.09
N GLN A 40 -8.07 -7.72 -0.91
CA GLN A 40 -7.11 -7.71 0.20
C GLN A 40 -5.85 -8.52 -0.11
N GLN A 41 -5.98 -9.69 -0.75
CA GLN A 41 -4.84 -10.51 -1.16
C GLN A 41 -3.97 -9.78 -2.21
N MET A 42 -4.59 -9.19 -3.22
CA MET A 42 -3.87 -8.40 -4.23
C MET A 42 -3.15 -7.19 -3.61
N ASN A 43 -3.80 -6.48 -2.69
CA ASN A 43 -3.18 -5.36 -1.99
C ASN A 43 -2.00 -5.79 -1.12
N ALA A 44 -2.10 -6.94 -0.43
CA ALA A 44 -1.01 -7.48 0.37
C ALA A 44 0.22 -7.81 -0.49
N GLU A 45 0.02 -8.38 -1.68
CA GLU A 45 1.10 -8.66 -2.63
C GLU A 45 1.75 -7.36 -3.14
N LEU A 46 0.94 -6.38 -3.54
CA LEU A 46 1.43 -5.08 -4.00
C LEU A 46 2.22 -4.34 -2.92
N LEU A 47 1.76 -4.37 -1.67
CA LEU A 47 2.46 -3.78 -0.53
C LEU A 47 3.81 -4.47 -0.28
N LYS A 48 3.86 -5.80 -0.37
CA LYS A 48 5.11 -6.56 -0.23
C LYS A 48 6.11 -6.17 -1.31
N ARG A 49 5.67 -6.09 -2.57
CA ARG A 49 6.53 -5.66 -3.69
C ARG A 49 7.00 -4.22 -3.54
N ASN A 50 6.13 -3.31 -3.12
CA ASN A 50 6.50 -1.92 -2.87
C ASN A 50 7.55 -1.80 -1.76
N LYS A 51 7.42 -2.59 -0.69
CA LYS A 51 8.39 -2.60 0.41
C LYS A 51 9.77 -3.08 -0.05
N LEU A 52 9.83 -4.13 -0.88
CA LEU A 52 11.08 -4.61 -1.47
C LEU A 52 11.72 -3.55 -2.36
N LEU A 53 10.96 -2.99 -3.30
CA LEU A 53 11.48 -1.96 -4.21
C LEU A 53 11.97 -0.71 -3.47
N LYS A 54 11.31 -0.30 -2.38
CA LYS A 54 11.79 0.81 -1.56
C LYS A 54 13.11 0.49 -0.88
N ALA A 55 13.26 -0.71 -0.34
CA ALA A 55 14.53 -1.15 0.26
C ALA A 55 15.66 -1.17 -0.79
N ASP A 56 15.39 -1.68 -1.99
CA ASP A 56 16.36 -1.69 -3.09
C ASP A 56 16.78 -0.26 -3.48
N ILE A 57 15.82 0.68 -3.59
CA ILE A 57 16.12 2.09 -3.88
C ILE A 57 16.97 2.72 -2.78
N GLU A 58 16.68 2.40 -1.52
CA GLU A 58 17.42 2.93 -0.38
C GLU A 58 18.87 2.40 -0.35
N ASP A 59 19.05 1.10 -0.61
CA ASP A 59 20.37 0.47 -0.75
C ASP A 59 21.17 1.05 -1.92
N LEU A 60 20.53 1.22 -3.09
CA LEU A 60 21.12 1.87 -4.26
C LEU A 60 21.55 3.32 -3.96
N LYS A 61 20.73 4.08 -3.23
CA LYS A 61 21.08 5.46 -2.85
C LYS A 61 22.26 5.50 -1.88
N LEU A 62 22.25 4.68 -0.84
CA LEU A 62 23.35 4.59 0.11
C LEU A 62 24.66 4.17 -0.58
N GLY A 63 24.59 3.23 -1.51
CA GLY A 63 25.73 2.82 -2.33
C GLY A 63 26.26 3.94 -3.23
N LEU A 64 25.37 4.67 -3.90
CA LEU A 64 25.75 5.79 -4.77
C LEU A 64 26.30 6.98 -4.00
N GLU A 65 25.71 7.33 -2.85
CA GLU A 65 26.20 8.37 -1.95
C GLU A 65 27.59 8.02 -1.43
N GLY A 66 27.83 6.76 -1.03
CA GLY A 66 29.16 6.30 -0.61
C GLY A 66 30.21 6.35 -1.73
N VAL A 67 29.81 6.10 -2.98
CA VAL A 67 30.70 6.21 -4.14
C VAL A 67 30.96 7.67 -4.52
N GLU A 68 29.96 8.54 -4.46
CA GLU A 68 30.10 9.98 -4.73
C GLU A 68 30.98 10.65 -3.67
N GLU A 69 30.78 10.35 -2.39
CA GLU A 69 31.60 10.85 -1.29
C GLU A 69 33.07 10.46 -1.50
N ARG A 70 33.34 9.18 -1.82
CA ARG A 70 34.69 8.70 -2.12
C ARG A 70 35.28 9.37 -3.36
N ALA A 71 34.53 9.50 -4.44
CA ALA A 71 35.01 10.15 -5.66
C ALA A 71 35.33 11.65 -5.45
N ARG A 72 34.56 12.34 -4.62
CA ARG A 72 34.78 13.76 -4.29
C ARG A 72 35.92 13.96 -3.29
N HIS A 73 35.99 13.16 -2.22
CA HIS A 73 37.01 13.31 -1.17
C HIS A 73 38.37 12.68 -1.53
N GLU A 74 38.40 11.49 -2.12
CA GLU A 74 39.66 10.79 -2.41
C GLU A 74 40.23 11.13 -3.79
N LEU A 75 39.36 11.26 -4.81
CA LEU A 75 39.80 11.48 -6.19
C LEU A 75 39.66 12.95 -6.65
N GLY A 76 39.05 13.82 -5.84
CA GLY A 76 38.83 15.23 -6.18
C GLY A 76 37.96 15.42 -7.42
N MET A 77 37.11 14.43 -7.77
CA MET A 77 36.27 14.49 -8.95
C MET A 77 35.15 15.52 -8.77
N ILE A 78 34.94 16.34 -9.80
CA ILE A 78 33.89 17.36 -9.87
C ILE A 78 33.03 17.12 -11.11
N LYS A 79 31.72 17.34 -11.03
CA LYS A 79 30.85 17.19 -12.21
C LYS A 79 31.09 18.35 -13.20
N PRO A 80 30.87 18.16 -14.51
CA PRO A 80 30.92 19.25 -15.47
C PRO A 80 29.89 20.34 -15.06
N ASN A 81 30.35 21.60 -15.01
CA ASN A 81 29.64 22.78 -14.50
C ASN A 81 29.50 22.93 -12.97
N GLU A 82 30.25 22.19 -12.15
CA GLU A 82 30.36 22.46 -10.71
C GLU A 82 31.62 23.28 -10.37
N THR A 83 31.49 24.25 -9.47
CA THR A 83 32.62 25.01 -8.91
C THR A 83 32.96 24.47 -7.52
N PHE A 84 34.13 23.87 -7.37
CA PHE A 84 34.61 23.38 -6.07
C PHE A 84 35.21 24.52 -5.23
N ILE A 85 34.67 24.74 -4.04
CA ILE A 85 35.14 25.75 -3.09
C ILE A 85 35.67 25.02 -1.85
N ARG A 86 36.99 25.12 -1.60
CA ARG A 86 37.61 24.62 -0.37
C ARG A 86 37.84 25.77 0.60
N VAL A 87 37.08 25.79 1.70
CA VAL A 87 37.29 26.76 2.77
C VAL A 87 38.49 26.31 3.60
N LEU A 88 39.58 27.07 3.56
CA LEU A 88 40.73 26.84 4.42
C LEU A 88 40.54 27.61 5.74
N PRO A 89 40.78 26.99 6.90
CA PRO A 89 40.76 27.71 8.16
C PRO A 89 41.86 28.78 8.16
N LYS A 90 41.56 29.94 8.75
CA LYS A 90 42.49 31.06 8.88
C LYS A 90 43.74 30.57 9.60
N LYS A 91 44.91 30.60 8.93
CA LYS A 91 46.21 30.27 9.54
C LYS A 91 46.35 31.06 10.85
N HIS A 92 46.29 30.38 11.98
CA HIS A 92 46.77 30.92 13.24
C HIS A 92 48.29 30.90 13.14
N TYR A 93 48.90 32.07 12.96
CA TYR A 93 50.31 32.24 13.21
C TYR A 93 50.44 32.59 14.69
N GLU A 94 50.76 31.61 15.52
CA GLU A 94 51.38 31.79 16.85
C GLU A 94 52.43 30.71 17.05
#